data_AF-A0A2E3XQD4-F1
#
_entry.id   AF-A0A2E3XQD4-F1
#
_cell.length_a   1.000
_cell.length_b   1.000
_cell.length_c   1.000
_cell.angle_alpha   90.00
_cell.angle_beta   90.00
_cell.angle_gamma   90.00
#
_symmetry.space_group_name_H-M   'P 1'
#
loop_
_entity.id
_entity.type
_entity.pdbx_description
1 polymer ?
#
loop_
_entity_poly.entity_id
_entity_poly.type
_entity_poly.pdbx_seq_one_letter_code
_entity_poly.pdbx_strand_id
1 'polypeptide(L)'
;MEFKKRLGECLNFIPKDLERIAYFPFLGDQAGIKKYLIENDISPMKRFKIQSFYRQARYIEKEKDSIIELLTYGLSDDRFSDPFQRLEYKEKIERIGEDFWKNLFSLNLAMASKNHPWLTQLIKNLGQTSPYFFEVYGPSFSENERKMVRDYILELIEKVKDRTDDELRIKVLARKVSQLGKTEDFQEIADELDAQWSLSELRDLFQNPLWKNEYFDFWYSLIKERTTQAEVDSKLRSVLTGPLVSSAHFSQLWVFDSYLPANKKVRKALYSRLEEKWSKGDMLDTYQILELLKMAPIKSAMSKKVSDLNRANFQLTREFFIRLLNSGRSSQFALYQLYRLGDKDSDHLWWLVL
;
A
#
# COMPACT_ATOMS: atom_id res chain seq x y z
N MET A 1 -21.18 9.68 -5.01
CA MET A 1 -21.68 10.51 -6.14
C MET A 1 -20.61 10.73 -7.21
N GLU A 2 -19.35 10.94 -6.82
CA GLU A 2 -18.21 11.08 -7.72
C GLU A 2 -17.82 9.80 -8.47
N PHE A 3 -18.04 8.61 -7.87
CA PHE A 3 -17.90 7.32 -8.55
C PHE A 3 -18.95 7.11 -9.65
N LYS A 4 -20.23 7.51 -9.46
CA LYS A 4 -21.25 7.49 -10.53
C LYS A 4 -20.92 8.47 -11.67
N LYS A 5 -20.23 9.57 -11.38
CA LYS A 5 -19.73 10.53 -12.38
C LYS A 5 -18.54 9.95 -13.16
N ARG A 6 -17.59 9.30 -12.48
CA ARG A 6 -16.45 8.60 -13.12
C ARG A 6 -16.88 7.33 -13.88
N LEU A 7 -17.87 6.60 -13.38
CA LEU A 7 -18.48 5.46 -14.09
C LEU A 7 -19.31 5.96 -15.28
N GLY A 8 -19.98 7.11 -15.19
CA GLY A 8 -20.67 7.77 -16.31
C GLY A 8 -19.72 8.18 -17.43
N GLU A 9 -18.50 8.59 -17.10
CA GLU A 9 -17.44 8.85 -18.08
C GLU A 9 -16.88 7.57 -18.68
N CYS A 10 -16.76 6.48 -17.91
CA CYS A 10 -16.39 5.15 -18.43
C CYS A 10 -17.50 4.48 -19.25
N LEU A 11 -18.78 4.70 -18.91
CA LEU A 11 -19.96 4.14 -19.58
C LEU A 11 -20.05 4.57 -21.05
N ASN A 12 -19.61 5.79 -21.38
CA ASN A 12 -19.51 6.26 -22.77
C ASN A 12 -18.40 5.56 -23.58
N PHE A 13 -17.54 4.76 -22.93
CA PHE A 13 -16.44 4.01 -23.54
C PHE A 13 -16.55 2.50 -23.32
N ILE A 14 -17.62 2.02 -22.67
CA ILE A 14 -17.93 0.60 -22.66
C ILE A 14 -18.34 0.24 -24.10
N PRO A 15 -17.58 -0.62 -24.81
CA PRO A 15 -18.00 -1.13 -26.11
C PRO A 15 -19.46 -1.61 -26.04
N LYS A 16 -20.27 -1.39 -27.08
CA LYS A 16 -21.71 -1.78 -27.06
C LYS A 16 -21.93 -3.27 -26.73
N ASP A 17 -20.94 -4.09 -27.01
CA ASP A 17 -20.81 -5.50 -26.66
C ASP A 17 -20.63 -5.75 -25.14
N LEU A 18 -20.09 -4.80 -24.38
CA LEU A 18 -19.97 -4.80 -22.92
C LEU A 18 -21.14 -4.08 -22.19
N GLU A 19 -21.99 -3.29 -22.87
CA GLU A 19 -23.23 -2.74 -22.28
C GLU A 19 -24.21 -3.86 -21.87
N ARG A 20 -24.20 -4.99 -22.57
CA ARG A 20 -24.96 -6.20 -22.19
C ARG A 20 -24.40 -6.91 -20.96
N ILE A 21 -23.15 -6.59 -20.57
CA ILE A 21 -22.37 -7.27 -19.53
C ILE A 21 -22.44 -6.52 -18.19
N ALA A 22 -23.11 -5.37 -18.12
CA ALA A 22 -23.20 -4.51 -16.92
C ALA A 22 -24.03 -5.06 -15.73
N TYR A 23 -24.30 -6.38 -15.67
CA TYR A 23 -25.07 -7.02 -14.59
C TYR A 23 -24.38 -8.29 -14.04
N PHE A 24 -23.15 -8.17 -13.52
CA PHE A 24 -22.43 -9.30 -12.92
C PHE A 24 -22.62 -9.58 -11.42
N PRO A 25 -23.21 -8.70 -10.58
CA PRO A 25 -23.58 -9.10 -9.21
C PRO A 25 -24.52 -10.33 -9.14
N PHE A 26 -25.10 -10.75 -10.28
CA PHE A 26 -26.12 -11.79 -10.37
C PHE A 26 -25.65 -13.16 -10.88
N LEU A 27 -24.39 -13.34 -11.31
CA LEU A 27 -23.97 -14.62 -11.91
C LEU A 27 -23.57 -15.71 -10.91
N GLY A 28 -23.64 -15.41 -9.60
CA GLY A 28 -23.48 -16.40 -8.55
C GLY A 28 -22.08 -17.01 -8.53
N ASP A 29 -22.01 -18.33 -8.74
CA ASP A 29 -20.78 -19.12 -8.65
C ASP A 29 -20.03 -19.26 -10.00
N GLN A 30 -18.92 -19.99 -10.01
CA GLN A 30 -18.17 -20.26 -11.25
C GLN A 30 -18.98 -20.95 -12.33
N ALA A 31 -19.96 -21.78 -11.94
CA ALA A 31 -20.80 -22.50 -12.89
C ALA A 31 -21.78 -21.54 -13.57
N GLY A 32 -22.36 -20.61 -12.82
CA GLY A 32 -23.21 -19.54 -13.34
C GLY A 32 -22.48 -18.64 -14.34
N ILE A 33 -21.27 -18.19 -14.00
CA ILE A 33 -20.43 -17.41 -14.93
C ILE A 33 -20.09 -18.21 -16.17
N LYS A 34 -19.66 -19.48 -16.02
CA LYS A 34 -19.34 -20.34 -17.16
C LYS A 34 -20.55 -20.50 -18.09
N LYS A 35 -21.73 -20.74 -17.53
CA LYS A 35 -22.98 -20.90 -18.26
C LYS A 35 -23.33 -19.62 -19.02
N TYR A 36 -23.33 -18.47 -18.35
CA TYR A 36 -23.58 -17.17 -18.98
C TYR A 36 -22.65 -16.89 -20.16
N LEU A 37 -21.35 -17.16 -19.98
CA LEU A 37 -20.37 -16.93 -21.04
C LEU A 37 -20.56 -17.86 -22.24
N ILE A 38 -21.09 -19.08 -22.03
CA ILE A 38 -21.47 -20.00 -23.10
C ILE A 38 -22.73 -19.49 -23.82
N GLU A 39 -23.75 -19.10 -23.06
CA GLU A 39 -25.04 -18.62 -23.58
C GLU A 39 -24.93 -17.32 -24.39
N ASN A 40 -23.87 -16.54 -24.16
CA ASN A 40 -23.57 -15.31 -24.89
C ASN A 40 -22.43 -15.46 -25.92
N ASP A 41 -22.15 -16.68 -26.37
CA ASP A 41 -21.20 -16.98 -27.45
C ASP A 41 -19.78 -16.40 -27.27
N ILE A 42 -19.32 -16.25 -26.02
CA ILE A 42 -17.97 -15.75 -25.75
C ILE A 42 -16.94 -16.79 -26.15
N SER A 43 -15.89 -16.37 -26.87
CA SER A 43 -14.85 -17.27 -27.38
C SER A 43 -14.17 -18.07 -26.25
N PRO A 44 -13.76 -19.34 -26.47
CA PRO A 44 -13.15 -20.17 -25.44
C PRO A 44 -11.96 -19.52 -24.71
N MET A 45 -11.10 -18.83 -25.46
CA MET A 45 -9.93 -18.14 -24.91
C MET A 45 -10.33 -16.98 -23.98
N LYS A 46 -11.31 -16.16 -24.40
CA LYS A 46 -11.83 -15.06 -23.59
C LYS A 46 -12.58 -15.58 -22.36
N ARG A 47 -13.30 -16.69 -22.48
CA ARG A 47 -13.93 -17.39 -21.34
C ARG A 47 -12.92 -17.80 -20.28
N PHE A 48 -11.83 -18.44 -20.69
CA PHE A 48 -10.78 -18.87 -19.75
C PHE A 48 -10.16 -17.67 -19.02
N LYS A 49 -9.89 -16.57 -19.75
CA LYS A 49 -9.37 -15.32 -19.17
C LYS A 49 -10.33 -14.72 -18.14
N ILE A 50 -11.62 -14.57 -18.47
CA ILE A 50 -12.65 -14.03 -17.56
C ILE A 50 -12.81 -14.92 -16.32
N GLN A 51 -12.84 -16.25 -16.48
CA GLN A 51 -12.90 -17.18 -15.36
C GLN A 51 -11.66 -17.12 -14.46
N SER A 52 -10.49 -16.83 -15.04
CA SER A 52 -9.27 -16.57 -14.27
C SER A 52 -9.40 -15.29 -13.45
N PHE A 53 -9.91 -14.20 -14.04
CA PHE A 53 -10.16 -12.96 -13.32
C PHE A 53 -11.15 -13.16 -12.17
N TYR A 54 -12.25 -13.86 -12.41
CA TYR A 54 -13.22 -14.15 -11.35
C TYR A 54 -12.62 -14.96 -10.21
N ARG A 55 -11.76 -15.95 -10.51
CA ARG A 55 -11.04 -16.72 -9.47
C ARG A 55 -10.16 -15.82 -8.60
N GLN A 56 -9.43 -14.91 -9.22
CA GLN A 56 -8.58 -13.98 -8.51
C GLN A 56 -9.40 -12.98 -7.69
N ALA A 57 -10.46 -12.42 -8.25
CA ALA A 57 -11.39 -11.54 -7.53
C ALA A 57 -11.96 -12.24 -6.28
N ARG A 58 -12.39 -13.50 -6.39
CA ARG A 58 -12.89 -14.29 -5.24
C ARG A 58 -11.80 -14.60 -4.21
N TYR A 59 -10.55 -14.78 -4.63
CA TYR A 59 -9.45 -14.97 -3.70
C TYR A 59 -9.17 -13.69 -2.89
N ILE A 60 -9.11 -12.54 -3.56
CA ILE A 60 -8.94 -11.23 -2.91
C ILE A 60 -10.13 -10.90 -2.01
N GLU A 61 -11.35 -11.24 -2.42
CA GLU A 61 -12.54 -11.05 -1.59
C GLU A 61 -12.47 -11.89 -0.29
N LYS A 62 -11.98 -13.14 -0.36
CA LYS A 62 -11.75 -13.96 0.85
C LYS A 62 -10.67 -13.38 1.77
N GLU A 63 -9.60 -12.82 1.20
CA GLU A 63 -8.58 -12.12 1.98
C GLU A 63 -9.18 -10.89 2.68
N LYS A 64 -10.00 -10.11 1.96
CA LYS A 64 -10.77 -8.99 2.52
C LYS A 64 -11.69 -9.46 3.65
N ASP A 65 -12.49 -10.50 3.43
CA ASP A 65 -13.39 -11.07 4.45
C ASP A 65 -12.62 -11.49 5.71
N SER A 66 -11.43 -12.08 5.54
CA SER A 66 -10.57 -12.47 6.67
C SER A 66 -10.06 -11.25 7.45
N ILE A 67 -9.73 -10.15 6.76
CA ILE A 67 -9.37 -8.88 7.39
C ILE A 67 -10.58 -8.32 8.16
N ILE A 68 -11.76 -8.30 7.56
CA ILE A 68 -13.02 -7.82 8.18
C ILE A 68 -13.36 -8.63 9.43
N GLU A 69 -13.21 -9.96 9.38
CA GLU A 69 -13.38 -10.85 10.54
C GLU A 69 -12.41 -10.48 11.67
N LEU A 70 -11.13 -10.28 11.34
CA LEU A 70 -10.08 -9.93 12.31
C LEU A 70 -10.26 -8.54 12.92
N LEU A 71 -10.75 -7.57 12.16
CA LEU A 71 -11.14 -6.25 12.67
C LEU A 71 -12.24 -6.41 13.72
N THR A 72 -13.31 -7.12 13.37
CA THR A 72 -14.45 -7.36 14.28
C THR A 72 -14.03 -8.12 15.54
N TYR A 73 -13.14 -9.10 15.39
CA TYR A 73 -12.63 -9.90 16.50
C TYR A 73 -11.75 -9.07 17.45
N GLY A 74 -10.86 -8.22 16.89
CA GLY A 74 -9.83 -7.52 17.66
C GLY A 74 -10.36 -6.39 18.56
N LEU A 75 -11.60 -5.95 18.40
CA LEU A 75 -12.22 -4.92 19.24
C LEU A 75 -12.75 -5.45 20.60
N SER A 76 -12.82 -6.76 20.77
CA SER A 76 -13.39 -7.40 21.96
C SER A 76 -12.30 -7.63 23.02
N ASP A 77 -12.21 -6.76 24.03
CA ASP A 77 -11.17 -6.82 25.07
C ASP A 77 -11.17 -8.13 25.89
N ASP A 78 -12.34 -8.74 26.04
CA ASP A 78 -12.55 -10.01 26.74
C ASP A 78 -11.92 -11.21 26.02
N ARG A 79 -11.81 -11.17 24.69
CA ARG A 79 -11.35 -12.31 23.86
C ARG A 79 -9.86 -12.62 23.96
N PHE A 80 -9.08 -11.70 24.49
CA PHE A 80 -7.64 -11.93 24.64
C PHE A 80 -7.24 -12.42 26.03
N SER A 81 -8.22 -12.62 26.93
CA SER A 81 -7.99 -13.21 28.25
C SER A 81 -7.66 -14.71 28.15
N ASP A 82 -8.35 -15.45 27.29
CA ASP A 82 -8.15 -16.88 27.06
C ASP A 82 -6.92 -17.17 26.16
N PRO A 83 -5.96 -18.02 26.60
CA PRO A 83 -4.86 -18.48 25.74
C PRO A 83 -5.30 -19.17 24.44
N PHE A 84 -6.42 -19.90 24.43
CA PHE A 84 -6.88 -20.61 23.22
C PHE A 84 -7.40 -19.63 22.17
N GLN A 85 -8.16 -18.61 22.59
CA GLN A 85 -8.62 -17.53 21.73
C GLN A 85 -7.45 -16.74 21.13
N ARG A 86 -6.39 -16.48 21.92
CA ARG A 86 -5.14 -15.87 21.42
C ARG A 86 -4.45 -16.71 20.35
N LEU A 87 -4.41 -18.04 20.53
CA LEU A 87 -3.83 -18.95 19.54
C LEU A 87 -4.65 -18.96 18.25
N GLU A 88 -5.98 -19.07 18.36
CA GLU A 88 -6.88 -19.01 17.20
C GLU A 88 -6.71 -17.70 16.43
N TYR A 89 -6.66 -16.56 17.13
CA TYR A 89 -6.44 -15.25 16.51
C TYR A 89 -5.08 -15.17 15.81
N LYS A 90 -4.02 -15.70 16.43
CA LYS A 90 -2.69 -15.78 15.82
C LYS A 90 -2.73 -16.61 14.52
N GLU A 91 -3.38 -17.77 14.52
CA GLU A 91 -3.50 -18.61 13.32
C GLU A 91 -4.27 -17.90 12.20
N LYS A 92 -5.28 -17.09 12.53
CA LYS A 92 -5.99 -16.26 11.54
C LYS A 92 -5.09 -15.16 10.98
N ILE A 93 -4.28 -14.51 11.81
CA ILE A 93 -3.29 -13.51 11.36
C ILE A 93 -2.29 -14.13 10.38
N GLU A 94 -1.76 -15.31 10.70
CA GLU A 94 -0.73 -15.99 9.87
C GLU A 94 -1.22 -16.33 8.45
N ARG A 95 -2.55 -16.41 8.25
CA ARG A 95 -3.16 -16.67 6.94
C ARG A 95 -3.28 -15.44 6.05
N ILE A 96 -3.16 -14.22 6.60
CA ILE A 96 -3.16 -13.01 5.77
C ILE A 96 -1.88 -13.00 4.90
N GLY A 97 -1.94 -12.47 3.68
CA GLY A 97 -0.72 -12.35 2.87
C GLY A 97 0.21 -11.27 3.43
N GLU A 98 -0.36 -10.10 3.68
CA GLU A 98 0.38 -8.85 3.83
C GLU A 98 0.88 -8.54 5.25
N ASP A 99 2.15 -8.16 5.34
CA ASP A 99 2.82 -7.86 6.60
C ASP A 99 2.23 -6.65 7.34
N PHE A 100 1.70 -5.65 6.62
CA PHE A 100 1.04 -4.51 7.26
C PHE A 100 -0.13 -4.97 8.14
N TRP A 101 -1.06 -5.75 7.57
CA TRP A 101 -2.22 -6.28 8.29
C TRP A 101 -1.78 -7.22 9.40
N LYS A 102 -0.80 -8.09 9.15
CA LYS A 102 -0.23 -8.96 10.19
C LYS A 102 0.31 -8.18 11.37
N ASN A 103 1.11 -7.16 11.10
CA ASN A 103 1.71 -6.34 12.14
C ASN A 103 0.65 -5.56 12.92
N LEU A 104 -0.35 -5.01 12.21
CA LEU A 104 -1.48 -4.30 12.81
C LEU A 104 -2.26 -5.19 13.77
N PHE A 105 -2.72 -6.37 13.32
CA PHE A 105 -3.46 -7.30 14.17
C PHE A 105 -2.61 -7.89 15.30
N SER A 106 -1.31 -8.08 15.06
CA SER A 106 -0.38 -8.57 16.10
C SER A 106 -0.21 -7.59 17.26
N LEU A 107 -0.55 -6.30 17.11
CA LEU A 107 -0.53 -5.35 18.22
C LEU A 107 -1.44 -5.82 19.36
N ASN A 108 -2.64 -6.36 19.06
CA ASN A 108 -3.54 -6.91 20.08
C ASN A 108 -2.88 -8.03 20.88
N LEU A 109 -2.21 -8.96 20.19
CA LEU A 109 -1.52 -10.07 20.85
C LEU A 109 -0.33 -9.59 21.68
N ALA A 110 0.43 -8.62 21.19
CA ALA A 110 1.54 -8.04 21.92
C ALA A 110 1.08 -7.33 23.19
N MET A 111 -0.02 -6.56 23.11
CA MET A 111 -0.64 -5.91 24.26
C MET A 111 -1.21 -6.92 25.26
N ALA A 112 -1.94 -7.94 24.79
CA ALA A 112 -2.54 -8.97 25.64
C ALA A 112 -1.49 -9.83 26.39
N SER A 113 -0.37 -10.11 25.73
CA SER A 113 0.77 -10.81 26.33
C SER A 113 1.68 -9.93 27.18
N LYS A 114 1.42 -8.61 27.24
CA LYS A 114 2.27 -7.61 27.90
C LYS A 114 3.73 -7.65 27.41
N ASN A 115 3.94 -7.98 26.13
CA ASN A 115 5.26 -8.09 25.53
C ASN A 115 5.68 -6.75 24.90
N HIS A 116 6.21 -5.85 25.73
CA HIS A 116 6.61 -4.50 25.29
C HIS A 116 7.68 -4.49 24.18
N PRO A 117 8.72 -5.35 24.19
CA PRO A 117 9.68 -5.41 23.08
C PRO A 117 9.02 -5.78 21.75
N TRP A 118 8.09 -6.75 21.75
CA TRP A 118 7.35 -7.12 20.55
C TRP A 118 6.44 -5.99 20.07
N LEU A 119 5.70 -5.36 20.99
CA LEU A 119 4.84 -4.21 20.70
C LEU A 119 5.64 -3.08 20.03
N THR A 120 6.79 -2.73 20.60
CA THR A 120 7.69 -1.70 20.06
C THR A 120 8.17 -2.02 18.65
N GLN A 121 8.53 -3.28 18.41
CA GLN A 121 8.95 -3.72 17.08
C GLN A 121 7.83 -3.64 16.04
N LEU A 122 6.59 -3.98 16.43
CA LEU A 122 5.42 -3.89 15.56
C LEU A 122 5.09 -2.44 15.20
N ILE A 123 5.08 -1.53 16.18
CA ILE A 123 4.89 -0.08 15.97
C ILE A 123 5.93 0.44 14.98
N LYS A 124 7.20 0.07 15.18
CA LYS A 124 8.30 0.44 14.28
C LYS A 124 8.08 -0.07 12.86
N ASN A 125 7.73 -1.35 12.70
CA ASN A 125 7.46 -1.93 11.38
C ASN A 125 6.32 -1.19 10.66
N LEU A 126 5.22 -0.90 11.38
CA LEU A 126 4.09 -0.16 10.83
C LEU A 126 4.47 1.27 10.45
N GLY A 127 5.24 1.96 11.30
CA GLY A 127 5.75 3.31 11.03
C GLY A 127 6.71 3.39 9.84
N GLN A 128 7.29 2.25 9.42
CA GLN A 128 8.13 2.13 8.25
C GLN A 128 7.37 1.70 6.99
N THR A 129 6.05 1.54 7.03
CA THR A 129 5.27 1.12 5.84
C THR A 129 5.42 2.12 4.69
N SER A 130 5.51 1.60 3.46
CA SER A 130 5.59 2.42 2.25
C SER A 130 4.30 3.23 2.08
N PRO A 131 4.38 4.51 1.65
CA PRO A 131 3.17 5.29 1.32
C PRO A 131 2.35 4.67 0.19
N TYR A 132 2.94 3.74 -0.58
CA TYR A 132 2.30 3.07 -1.70
C TYR A 132 1.58 1.76 -1.33
N PHE A 133 1.57 1.37 -0.05
CA PHE A 133 1.07 0.05 0.38
C PHE A 133 -0.40 -0.17 -0.03
N PHE A 134 -1.32 0.75 0.28
CA PHE A 134 -2.73 0.57 -0.09
C PHE A 134 -2.98 0.66 -1.60
N GLU A 135 -2.13 1.33 -2.35
CA GLU A 135 -2.27 1.40 -3.80
C GLU A 135 -1.92 0.06 -4.47
N VAL A 136 -0.98 -0.70 -3.91
CA VAL A 136 -0.52 -1.97 -4.48
C VAL A 136 -1.19 -3.18 -3.85
N TYR A 137 -1.40 -3.16 -2.54
CA TYR A 137 -1.87 -4.30 -1.74
C TYR A 137 -3.13 -4.01 -0.92
N GLY A 138 -3.65 -2.77 -0.96
CA GLY A 138 -4.87 -2.42 -0.26
C GLY A 138 -6.08 -3.15 -0.84
N PRO A 139 -6.85 -3.90 -0.02
CA PRO A 139 -8.13 -4.41 -0.44
C PRO A 139 -9.07 -3.26 -0.83
N SER A 140 -9.93 -3.50 -1.81
CA SER A 140 -10.97 -2.53 -2.17
C SER A 140 -12.12 -2.62 -1.16
N PHE A 141 -12.09 -1.74 -0.17
CA PHE A 141 -13.16 -1.61 0.82
C PHE A 141 -14.28 -0.70 0.32
N SER A 142 -15.53 -1.07 0.58
CA SER A 142 -16.70 -0.18 0.52
C SER A 142 -16.58 0.97 1.52
N GLU A 143 -17.46 1.97 1.42
CA GLU A 143 -17.43 3.11 2.34
C GLU A 143 -17.59 2.71 3.81
N ASN A 144 -18.52 1.79 4.11
CA ASN A 144 -18.74 1.31 5.47
C ASN A 144 -17.55 0.48 5.98
N GLU A 145 -16.97 -0.36 5.12
CA GLU A 145 -15.77 -1.15 5.48
C GLU A 145 -14.56 -0.23 5.72
N ARG A 146 -14.39 0.85 4.95
CA ARG A 146 -13.32 1.84 5.18
C ARG A 146 -13.47 2.53 6.54
N LYS A 147 -14.69 2.93 6.90
CA LYS A 147 -14.98 3.51 8.22
C LYS A 147 -14.66 2.52 9.34
N MET A 148 -15.06 1.26 9.19
CA MET A 148 -14.74 0.22 10.15
C MET A 148 -13.23 -0.03 10.28
N VAL A 149 -12.48 -0.04 9.17
CA VAL A 149 -11.00 -0.12 9.18
C VAL A 149 -10.40 1.06 9.93
N ARG A 150 -10.86 2.29 9.62
CA ARG A 150 -10.41 3.52 10.30
C ARG A 150 -10.68 3.45 11.80
N ASP A 151 -11.91 3.15 12.20
CA ASP A 151 -12.33 3.10 13.60
C ASP A 151 -11.53 2.07 14.39
N TYR A 152 -11.32 0.89 13.78
CA TYR A 152 -10.47 -0.13 14.36
C TYR A 152 -9.03 0.35 14.56
N ILE A 153 -8.43 0.98 13.55
CA ILE A 153 -7.05 1.48 13.64
C ILE A 153 -6.95 2.56 14.72
N LEU A 154 -7.93 3.46 14.78
CA LEU A 154 -7.98 4.53 15.77
C LEU A 154 -8.01 3.94 17.18
N GLU A 155 -9.00 3.09 17.48
CA GLU A 155 -9.15 2.44 18.79
C GLU A 155 -7.92 1.61 19.15
N LEU A 156 -7.35 0.89 18.19
CA LEU A 156 -6.14 0.10 18.41
C LEU A 156 -4.96 0.99 18.79
N ILE A 157 -4.74 2.11 18.11
CA ILE A 157 -3.63 3.01 18.42
C ILE A 157 -3.85 3.68 19.78
N GLU A 158 -5.08 4.04 20.15
CA GLU A 158 -5.41 4.53 21.50
C GLU A 158 -5.05 3.51 22.58
N LYS A 159 -5.46 2.24 22.40
CA LYS A 159 -5.09 1.15 23.33
C LYS A 159 -3.58 0.96 23.42
N VAL A 160 -2.86 1.13 22.32
CA VAL A 160 -1.39 1.06 22.32
C VAL A 160 -0.82 2.25 23.10
N LYS A 161 -1.31 3.47 22.88
CA LYS A 161 -0.92 4.69 23.59
C LYS A 161 -1.05 4.53 25.10
N ASP A 162 -2.13 3.93 25.58
CA ASP A 162 -2.36 3.68 27.01
C ASP A 162 -1.40 2.65 27.62
N ARG A 163 -0.67 1.90 26.78
CA ARG A 163 0.27 0.83 27.19
C ARG A 163 1.72 1.14 26.87
N THR A 164 2.03 2.32 26.33
CA THR A 164 3.39 2.74 26.02
C THR A 164 3.60 4.22 26.32
N ASP A 165 4.71 4.53 26.97
CA ASP A 165 5.12 5.92 27.23
C ASP A 165 5.77 6.57 25.99
N ASP A 166 5.85 5.88 24.86
CA ASP A 166 6.47 6.37 23.62
C ASP A 166 5.48 7.17 22.77
N GLU A 167 4.99 8.28 23.32
CA GLU A 167 4.02 9.18 22.66
C GLU A 167 4.47 9.60 21.26
N LEU A 168 5.78 9.80 21.09
CA LEU A 168 6.38 10.22 19.83
C LEU A 168 6.25 9.13 18.75
N ARG A 169 6.55 7.86 19.04
CA ARG A 169 6.34 6.77 18.07
C ARG A 169 4.86 6.61 17.72
N ILE A 170 3.98 6.79 18.69
CA ILE A 170 2.53 6.72 18.46
C ILE A 170 2.07 7.84 17.54
N LYS A 171 2.53 9.08 17.77
CA LYS A 171 2.21 10.23 16.92
C LYS A 171 2.76 10.05 15.49
N VAL A 172 3.94 9.44 15.34
CA VAL A 172 4.50 9.05 14.03
C VAL A 172 3.64 7.97 13.36
N LEU A 173 3.28 6.92 14.08
CA LEU A 173 2.45 5.82 13.58
C LEU A 173 1.09 6.33 13.09
N ALA A 174 0.38 7.09 13.92
CA ALA A 174 -0.92 7.67 13.60
C ALA A 174 -0.86 8.48 12.29
N ARG A 175 0.14 9.36 12.17
CA ARG A 175 0.33 10.16 10.96
C ARG A 175 0.74 9.32 9.74
N LYS A 176 1.54 8.26 9.93
CA LYS A 176 1.90 7.35 8.85
C LYS A 176 0.69 6.59 8.32
N VAL A 177 -0.15 6.07 9.20
CA VAL A 177 -1.35 5.34 8.81
C VAL A 177 -2.37 6.27 8.16
N SER A 178 -2.52 7.51 8.64
CA SER A 178 -3.38 8.51 8.00
C SER A 178 -2.96 8.81 6.55
N GLN A 179 -1.67 8.74 6.25
CA GLN A 179 -1.13 8.95 4.90
C GLN A 179 -1.35 7.77 3.95
N LEU A 180 -1.63 6.55 4.45
CA LEU A 180 -1.87 5.37 3.61
C LEU A 180 -3.21 5.45 2.88
N GLY A 181 -4.25 5.94 3.56
CA GLY A 181 -5.62 5.94 3.06
C GLY A 181 -5.96 6.97 1.99
N LYS A 182 -5.16 8.04 1.83
CA LYS A 182 -5.40 9.19 0.92
C LYS A 182 -6.86 9.65 0.81
N THR A 183 -7.63 9.49 1.89
CA THR A 183 -9.05 9.78 2.00
C THR A 183 -9.29 10.58 3.26
N GLU A 184 -10.36 11.37 3.28
CA GLU A 184 -10.75 12.16 4.45
C GLU A 184 -10.96 11.25 5.67
N ASP A 185 -11.56 10.06 5.48
CA ASP A 185 -11.74 9.06 6.54
C ASP A 185 -10.42 8.77 7.30
N PHE A 186 -9.31 8.57 6.59
CA PHE A 186 -8.03 8.26 7.23
C PHE A 186 -7.35 9.49 7.83
N GLN A 187 -7.68 10.69 7.40
CA GLN A 187 -7.15 11.92 7.98
C GLN A 187 -7.67 12.13 9.41
N GLU A 188 -8.91 11.68 9.72
CA GLU A 188 -9.48 11.72 11.07
C GLU A 188 -8.58 11.01 12.11
N ILE A 189 -7.89 9.92 11.73
CA ILE A 189 -6.94 9.21 12.61
C ILE A 189 -5.86 10.17 13.12
N ALA A 190 -5.36 11.05 12.25
CA ALA A 190 -4.33 12.01 12.63
C ALA A 190 -4.87 13.20 13.40
N ASP A 191 -6.17 13.47 13.34
CA ASP A 191 -6.81 14.57 14.04
C ASP A 191 -7.17 14.14 15.47
N GLU A 192 -7.80 12.97 15.64
CA GLU A 192 -8.20 12.41 16.95
C GLU A 192 -6.99 12.05 17.84
N LEU A 193 -5.89 11.58 17.25
CA LEU A 193 -4.68 11.19 17.98
C LEU A 193 -3.68 12.33 18.19
N ASP A 194 -4.07 13.59 17.93
CA ASP A 194 -3.18 14.76 17.92
C ASP A 194 -1.89 14.50 17.12
N ALA A 195 -2.02 13.89 15.94
CA ALA A 195 -0.90 13.59 15.05
C ALA A 195 -0.61 14.70 14.04
N GLN A 196 -1.03 15.93 14.36
CA GLN A 196 -0.67 17.13 13.62
C GLN A 196 0.70 17.64 14.08
N TRP A 197 1.50 18.07 13.11
CA TRP A 197 2.89 18.44 13.33
C TRP A 197 3.15 19.87 12.88
N SER A 198 3.58 20.74 13.77
CA SER A 198 4.09 22.06 13.41
C SER A 198 5.47 21.96 12.76
N LEU A 199 5.85 22.96 11.97
CA LEU A 199 7.19 23.00 11.37
C LEU A 199 8.31 23.18 12.41
N SER A 200 8.03 23.82 13.54
CA SER A 200 8.97 23.98 14.64
C SER A 200 9.23 22.66 15.36
N GLU A 201 8.18 21.96 15.81
CA GLU A 201 8.30 20.63 16.44
C GLU A 201 9.05 19.66 15.55
N LEU A 202 8.73 19.72 14.26
CA LEU A 202 9.49 19.04 13.26
C LEU A 202 10.97 19.48 13.39
N ARG A 203 11.32 20.74 13.10
CA ARG A 203 12.76 21.12 13.04
C ARG A 203 13.56 20.71 14.28
N ASP A 204 12.95 20.70 15.45
CA ASP A 204 13.50 20.22 16.71
C ASP A 204 13.71 18.69 16.72
N LEU A 205 12.70 17.89 16.36
CA LEU A 205 12.83 16.43 16.27
C LEU A 205 13.93 15.99 15.30
N PHE A 206 14.13 16.72 14.21
CA PHE A 206 15.18 16.40 13.25
C PHE A 206 16.59 16.55 13.83
N GLN A 207 16.77 17.31 14.91
CA GLN A 207 18.06 17.43 15.58
C GLN A 207 18.45 16.13 16.30
N ASN A 208 17.47 15.31 16.69
CA ASN A 208 17.73 14.05 17.38
C ASN A 208 18.27 12.97 16.40
N PRO A 209 19.50 12.45 16.59
CA PRO A 209 20.08 11.48 15.67
C PRO A 209 19.33 10.17 15.53
N LEU A 210 18.67 9.71 16.59
CA LEU A 210 17.89 8.47 16.57
C LEU A 210 16.68 8.64 15.64
N TRP A 211 15.89 9.67 15.88
CA TRP A 211 14.65 9.94 15.15
C TRP A 211 14.89 10.32 13.71
N LYS A 212 15.89 11.18 13.45
CA LYS A 212 16.21 11.60 12.09
C LYS A 212 16.66 10.43 11.21
N ASN A 213 17.36 9.44 11.78
CA ASN A 213 17.85 8.29 11.03
C ASN A 213 16.79 7.18 10.89
N GLU A 214 15.98 6.95 11.93
CA GLU A 214 14.96 5.89 11.92
C GLU A 214 13.75 6.26 11.06
N TYR A 215 13.35 7.54 11.03
CA TYR A 215 12.12 8.02 10.40
C TYR A 215 12.37 9.17 9.41
N PHE A 216 13.49 9.14 8.66
CA PHE A 216 13.82 10.20 7.70
C PHE A 216 12.76 10.40 6.62
N ASP A 217 12.06 9.32 6.26
CA ASP A 217 11.04 9.32 5.22
C ASP A 217 9.70 9.88 5.69
N PHE A 218 9.30 9.57 6.92
CA PHE A 218 8.23 10.27 7.63
C PHE A 218 8.50 11.77 7.65
N TRP A 219 9.73 12.12 8.02
CA TRP A 219 10.18 13.49 8.08
C TRP A 219 9.99 14.23 6.77
N TYR A 220 10.52 13.64 5.70
CA TYR A 220 10.41 14.14 4.35
C TYR A 220 8.95 14.28 3.90
N SER A 221 8.08 13.32 4.24
CA SER A 221 6.66 13.37 3.86
C SER A 221 5.94 14.60 4.43
N LEU A 222 6.36 15.09 5.60
CA LEU A 222 5.76 16.25 6.23
C LEU A 222 6.34 17.58 5.78
N ILE A 223 7.64 17.66 5.45
CA ILE A 223 8.27 18.96 5.15
C ILE A 223 8.30 19.32 3.68
N LYS A 224 8.26 18.35 2.76
CA LYS A 224 8.59 18.61 1.34
C LYS A 224 7.69 19.65 0.67
N GLU A 225 6.46 19.84 1.16
CA GLU A 225 5.48 20.81 0.63
C GLU A 225 5.25 22.02 1.54
N ARG A 226 5.94 22.09 2.69
CA ARG A 226 5.73 23.12 3.73
C ARG A 226 6.92 24.05 3.92
N THR A 227 8.04 23.78 3.24
CA THR A 227 9.23 24.63 3.29
C THR A 227 9.91 24.70 1.92
N THR A 228 11.01 25.45 1.85
CA THR A 228 11.83 25.60 0.65
C THR A 228 12.54 24.29 0.30
N GLN A 229 12.70 24.02 -1.00
CA GLN A 229 13.47 22.88 -1.50
C GLN A 229 14.91 22.87 -0.95
N ALA A 230 15.51 24.04 -0.76
CA ALA A 230 16.87 24.15 -0.20
C ALA A 230 16.96 23.61 1.24
N GLU A 231 15.95 23.85 2.08
CA GLU A 231 15.90 23.28 3.43
C GLU A 231 15.73 21.75 3.38
N VAL A 232 14.83 21.26 2.52
CA VAL A 232 14.59 19.82 2.32
C VAL A 232 15.88 19.13 1.87
N ASP A 233 16.54 19.66 0.84
CA ASP A 233 17.79 19.12 0.29
C ASP A 233 18.91 19.11 1.32
N SER A 234 19.03 20.17 2.12
CA SER A 234 20.04 20.27 3.19
C SER A 234 19.82 19.20 4.26
N LYS A 235 18.58 19.03 4.71
CA LYS A 235 18.19 18.00 5.68
C LYS A 235 18.43 16.60 5.13
N LEU A 236 17.92 16.27 3.93
CA LEU A 236 18.13 14.97 3.30
C LEU A 236 19.62 14.67 3.09
N ARG A 237 20.42 15.65 2.67
CA ARG A 237 21.87 15.48 2.53
C ARG A 237 22.55 15.11 3.84
N SER A 238 22.10 15.67 4.97
CA SER A 238 22.67 15.42 6.28
C SER A 238 22.36 14.02 6.83
N VAL A 239 21.29 13.38 6.36
CA VAL A 239 20.82 12.08 6.85
C VAL A 239 21.14 10.94 5.89
N LEU A 240 20.97 11.14 4.58
CA LEU A 240 21.15 10.11 3.55
C LEU A 240 22.63 9.79 3.32
N THR A 241 23.21 9.02 4.23
CA THR A 241 24.58 8.48 4.15
C THR A 241 24.61 7.12 3.46
N GLY A 242 25.77 6.72 2.92
CA GLY A 242 25.93 5.40 2.30
C GLY A 242 25.54 4.25 3.25
N PRO A 243 26.03 4.22 4.51
CA PRO A 243 25.63 3.22 5.48
C PRO A 243 24.11 3.21 5.76
N LEU A 244 23.50 4.38 5.98
CA LEU A 244 22.06 4.46 6.24
C LEU A 244 21.24 3.94 5.05
N VAL A 245 21.57 4.32 3.82
CA VAL A 245 20.84 3.83 2.64
C VAL A 245 20.99 2.32 2.45
N SER A 246 22.14 1.76 2.80
CA SER A 246 22.35 0.31 2.73
C SER A 246 21.53 -0.47 3.76
N SER A 247 21.32 0.09 4.96
CA SER A 247 20.63 -0.59 6.06
C SER A 247 19.16 -0.20 6.25
N ALA A 248 18.72 0.93 5.71
CA ALA A 248 17.35 1.42 5.85
C ALA A 248 16.34 0.45 5.23
N HIS A 249 15.13 0.43 5.78
CA HIS A 249 14.05 -0.37 5.23
C HIS A 249 13.73 0.13 3.80
N PHE A 250 13.51 -0.79 2.86
CA PHE A 250 13.42 -0.41 1.45
C PHE A 250 12.25 0.55 1.18
N SER A 251 11.13 0.34 1.86
CA SER A 251 9.95 1.21 1.83
C SER A 251 10.19 2.67 2.24
N GLN A 252 11.35 3.01 2.80
CA GLN A 252 11.74 4.38 3.16
C GLN A 252 12.53 5.05 2.03
N LEU A 253 13.06 4.29 1.07
CA LEU A 253 13.87 4.82 -0.03
C LEU A 253 13.05 5.55 -1.10
N TRP A 254 11.73 5.68 -0.93
CA TRP A 254 10.89 6.51 -1.80
C TRP A 254 11.26 8.00 -1.72
N VAL A 255 11.91 8.46 -0.64
CA VAL A 255 12.37 9.86 -0.51
C VAL A 255 13.29 10.33 -1.64
N PHE A 256 13.89 9.37 -2.35
CA PHE A 256 14.72 9.66 -3.51
C PHE A 256 13.90 10.05 -4.74
N ASP A 257 12.56 10.14 -4.67
CA ASP A 257 11.68 10.55 -5.76
C ASP A 257 11.85 12.03 -6.16
N SER A 258 12.25 12.88 -5.21
CA SER A 258 12.50 14.31 -5.45
C SER A 258 13.96 14.71 -5.27
N TYR A 259 14.76 13.90 -4.57
CA TYR A 259 16.11 14.27 -4.17
C TYR A 259 17.13 13.16 -4.42
N LEU A 260 18.12 13.45 -5.27
CA LEU A 260 19.24 12.54 -5.53
C LEU A 260 20.59 13.17 -5.13
N PRO A 261 21.17 12.80 -3.98
CA PRO A 261 22.42 13.35 -3.47
C PRO A 261 23.57 13.20 -4.48
N ALA A 262 24.44 14.19 -4.61
CA ALA A 262 25.64 14.12 -5.46
C ALA A 262 26.67 13.07 -5.00
N ASN A 263 26.58 12.63 -3.75
CA ASN A 263 27.53 11.70 -3.14
C ASN A 263 27.51 10.33 -3.84
N LYS A 264 28.64 9.96 -4.46
CA LYS A 264 28.80 8.69 -5.19
C LYS A 264 28.57 7.45 -4.33
N LYS A 265 28.97 7.47 -3.04
CA LYS A 265 28.77 6.32 -2.13
C LYS A 265 27.27 6.10 -1.86
N VAL A 266 26.52 7.18 -1.66
CA VAL A 266 25.07 7.13 -1.43
C VAL A 266 24.35 6.61 -2.67
N ARG A 267 24.67 7.14 -3.85
CA ARG A 267 24.11 6.66 -5.13
C ARG A 267 24.42 5.19 -5.38
N LYS A 268 25.66 4.75 -5.11
CA LYS A 268 26.05 3.34 -5.24
C LYS A 268 25.22 2.45 -4.33
N ALA A 269 25.05 2.84 -3.05
CA ALA A 269 24.21 2.11 -2.11
C ALA A 269 22.75 2.02 -2.58
N LEU A 270 22.16 3.14 -3.00
CA LEU A 270 20.80 3.19 -3.55
C LEU A 270 20.65 2.23 -4.73
N TYR A 271 21.51 2.35 -5.75
CA TYR A 271 21.38 1.54 -6.96
C TYR A 271 21.56 0.03 -6.69
N SER A 272 22.45 -0.34 -5.77
CA SER A 272 22.57 -1.74 -5.33
C SER A 272 21.30 -2.24 -4.65
N ARG A 273 20.63 -1.42 -3.82
CA ARG A 273 19.35 -1.79 -3.19
C ARG A 273 18.22 -1.91 -4.20
N LEU A 274 18.14 -0.99 -5.18
CA LEU A 274 17.15 -1.05 -6.26
C LEU A 274 17.33 -2.30 -7.12
N GLU A 275 18.58 -2.67 -7.45
CA GLU A 275 18.93 -3.87 -8.22
C GLU A 275 18.55 -5.15 -7.47
N GLU A 276 18.87 -5.22 -6.18
CA GLU A 276 18.50 -6.34 -5.30
C GLU A 276 16.97 -6.51 -5.25
N LYS A 277 16.21 -5.43 -5.04
CA LYS A 277 14.74 -5.52 -4.95
C LYS A 277 14.06 -5.75 -6.28
N TRP A 278 14.57 -5.19 -7.37
CA TRP A 278 14.07 -5.46 -8.72
C TRP A 278 14.11 -6.94 -9.05
N SER A 279 15.22 -7.63 -8.72
CA SER A 279 15.37 -9.06 -9.01
C SER A 279 14.44 -9.96 -8.19
N LYS A 280 14.01 -9.53 -6.99
CA LYS A 280 13.03 -10.25 -6.16
C LYS A 280 11.60 -10.15 -6.70
N GLY A 281 11.27 -9.06 -7.41
CA GLY A 281 10.00 -8.91 -8.12
C GLY A 281 8.75 -8.71 -7.25
N ASP A 282 8.90 -8.38 -5.96
CA ASP A 282 7.78 -7.98 -5.10
C ASP A 282 7.02 -6.78 -5.71
N MET A 283 5.69 -6.78 -5.66
CA MET A 283 4.89 -5.77 -6.38
C MET A 283 5.08 -4.36 -5.79
N LEU A 284 5.13 -4.23 -4.46
CA LEU A 284 5.29 -2.93 -3.81
C LEU A 284 6.68 -2.36 -4.06
N ASP A 285 7.71 -3.19 -3.92
CA ASP A 285 9.09 -2.80 -4.23
C ASP A 285 9.22 -2.42 -5.71
N THR A 286 8.64 -3.21 -6.62
CA THR A 286 8.64 -2.92 -8.07
C THR A 286 7.99 -1.56 -8.35
N TYR A 287 6.83 -1.30 -7.74
CA TYR A 287 6.12 -0.04 -7.93
C TYR A 287 6.95 1.15 -7.46
N GLN A 288 7.54 1.06 -6.26
CA GLN A 288 8.42 2.10 -5.74
C GLN A 288 9.64 2.35 -6.64
N ILE A 289 10.25 1.29 -7.19
CA ILE A 289 11.36 1.43 -8.14
C ILE A 289 10.88 2.17 -9.41
N LEU A 290 9.71 1.84 -9.95
CA LEU A 290 9.15 2.52 -11.12
C LEU A 290 8.92 4.01 -10.88
N GLU A 291 8.45 4.38 -9.68
CA GLU A 291 8.32 5.78 -9.27
C GLU A 291 9.69 6.48 -9.25
N LEU A 292 10.72 5.85 -8.69
CA LEU A 292 12.09 6.39 -8.68
C LEU A 292 12.72 6.49 -10.08
N LEU A 293 12.41 5.57 -10.99
CA LEU A 293 12.90 5.58 -12.37
C LEU A 293 12.35 6.73 -13.20
N LYS A 294 11.36 7.49 -12.71
CA LYS A 294 10.95 8.77 -13.31
C LYS A 294 12.09 9.80 -13.29
N MET A 295 13.02 9.69 -12.35
CA MET A 295 14.23 10.50 -12.35
C MET A 295 15.26 10.00 -13.37
N ALA A 296 15.56 10.82 -14.38
CA ALA A 296 16.48 10.47 -15.46
C ALA A 296 17.86 9.97 -14.98
N PRO A 297 18.51 10.54 -13.95
CA PRO A 297 19.78 10.01 -13.45
C PRO A 297 19.68 8.61 -12.85
N ILE A 298 18.60 8.31 -12.14
CA ILE A 298 18.35 6.97 -11.56
C ILE A 298 18.11 5.99 -12.71
N LYS A 299 17.24 6.34 -13.66
CA LYS A 299 16.97 5.54 -14.85
C LYS A 299 18.26 5.19 -15.60
N SER A 300 19.06 6.19 -15.96
CA SER A 300 20.31 6.00 -16.69
C SER A 300 21.29 5.08 -15.97
N ALA A 301 21.40 5.18 -14.64
CA ALA A 301 22.27 4.31 -13.85
C ALA A 301 21.74 2.87 -13.75
N MET A 302 20.43 2.71 -13.55
CA MET A 302 19.79 1.41 -13.40
C MET A 302 19.72 0.63 -14.72
N SER A 303 19.46 1.30 -15.85
CA SER A 303 19.45 0.68 -17.19
C SER A 303 20.81 0.05 -17.57
N LYS A 304 21.92 0.60 -17.06
CA LYS A 304 23.27 0.03 -17.25
C LYS A 304 23.52 -1.24 -16.43
N LYS A 305 22.77 -1.42 -15.33
CA LYS A 305 22.93 -2.55 -14.39
C LYS A 305 21.94 -3.67 -14.68
N VAL A 306 20.71 -3.30 -15.02
CA VAL A 306 19.60 -4.23 -15.26
C VAL A 306 19.12 -4.02 -16.69
N SER A 307 19.37 -5.00 -17.56
CA SER A 307 19.08 -4.92 -18.99
C SER A 307 17.60 -4.66 -19.28
N ASP A 308 16.71 -5.24 -18.49
CA ASP A 308 15.26 -5.05 -18.60
C ASP A 308 14.83 -3.59 -18.42
N LEU A 309 15.58 -2.83 -17.61
CA LEU A 309 15.34 -1.43 -17.37
C LEU A 309 15.83 -0.52 -18.50
N ASN A 310 16.39 -1.04 -19.60
CA ASN A 310 16.66 -0.24 -20.81
C ASN A 310 15.37 0.20 -21.53
N ARG A 311 14.25 -0.50 -21.28
CA ARG A 311 12.96 -0.20 -21.89
C ARG A 311 12.42 1.16 -21.45
N ALA A 312 11.56 1.75 -22.27
CA ALA A 312 10.95 3.03 -21.95
C ALA A 312 10.09 2.94 -20.67
N ASN A 313 10.08 3.99 -19.84
CA ASN A 313 9.37 3.97 -18.56
C ASN A 313 7.88 3.63 -18.72
N PHE A 314 7.21 4.17 -19.74
CA PHE A 314 5.80 3.87 -19.98
C PHE A 314 5.53 2.38 -20.24
N GLN A 315 6.46 1.66 -20.89
CA GLN A 315 6.31 0.22 -21.14
C GLN A 315 6.44 -0.57 -19.84
N LEU A 316 7.46 -0.27 -19.04
CA LEU A 316 7.68 -0.89 -17.73
C LEU A 316 6.48 -0.65 -16.80
N THR A 317 6.00 0.59 -16.75
CA THR A 317 4.84 0.99 -15.94
C THR A 317 3.57 0.29 -16.43
N ARG A 318 3.33 0.22 -17.75
CA ARG A 318 2.19 -0.49 -18.32
C ARG A 318 2.20 -1.97 -17.96
N GLU A 319 3.33 -2.65 -18.13
CA GLU A 319 3.47 -4.07 -17.78
C GLU A 319 3.24 -4.33 -16.30
N PHE A 320 3.75 -3.45 -15.43
CA PHE A 320 3.49 -3.53 -14.00
C PHE A 320 2.00 -3.46 -13.70
N PHE A 321 1.26 -2.49 -14.27
CA PHE A 321 -0.17 -2.38 -14.00
C PHE A 321 -0.99 -3.50 -14.63
N ILE A 322 -0.59 -4.07 -15.77
CA ILE A 322 -1.19 -5.30 -16.30
C ILE A 322 -0.98 -6.47 -15.31
N ARG A 323 0.23 -6.60 -14.76
CA ARG A 323 0.55 -7.65 -13.78
C ARG A 323 -0.23 -7.47 -12.48
N LEU A 324 -0.34 -6.24 -11.98
CA LEU A 324 -1.13 -5.88 -10.80
C LEU A 324 -2.61 -6.18 -11.03
N LEU A 325 -3.15 -5.77 -12.18
CA LEU A 325 -4.53 -6.07 -12.56
C LEU A 325 -4.79 -7.58 -12.62
N ASN A 326 -3.88 -8.34 -13.25
CA ASN A 326 -4.03 -9.79 -13.39
C ASN A 326 -3.90 -10.57 -12.08
N SER A 327 -3.29 -9.99 -11.04
CA SER A 327 -3.28 -10.59 -9.70
C SER A 327 -4.60 -10.37 -8.95
N GLY A 328 -5.46 -9.48 -9.46
CA GLY A 328 -6.70 -9.05 -8.83
C GLY A 328 -6.51 -8.05 -7.70
N ARG A 329 -5.28 -7.68 -7.37
CA ARG A 329 -4.99 -6.68 -6.34
C ARG A 329 -5.13 -5.28 -6.90
N SER A 330 -5.74 -4.39 -6.11
CA SER A 330 -5.95 -2.98 -6.46
C SER A 330 -6.43 -2.79 -7.90
N SER A 331 -7.37 -3.63 -8.35
CA SER A 331 -7.81 -3.68 -9.75
C SER A 331 -8.27 -2.33 -10.27
N GLN A 332 -9.02 -1.57 -9.45
CA GLN A 332 -9.48 -0.22 -9.78
C GLN A 332 -8.32 0.76 -9.99
N PHE A 333 -7.29 0.72 -9.13
CA PHE A 333 -6.11 1.55 -9.27
C PHE A 333 -5.31 1.18 -10.52
N ALA A 334 -5.08 -0.11 -10.76
CA ALA A 334 -4.37 -0.60 -11.93
C ALA A 334 -5.09 -0.21 -13.23
N LEU A 335 -6.41 -0.38 -13.29
CA LEU A 335 -7.24 0.02 -14.43
C LEU A 335 -7.15 1.52 -14.71
N TYR A 336 -7.28 2.35 -13.68
CA TYR A 336 -7.18 3.79 -13.81
C TYR A 336 -5.83 4.21 -14.41
N GLN A 337 -4.73 3.61 -13.93
CA GLN A 337 -3.40 3.93 -14.43
C GLN A 337 -3.17 3.42 -15.86
N LEU A 338 -3.66 2.23 -16.21
CA LEU A 338 -3.63 1.71 -17.57
C LEU A 338 -4.38 2.63 -18.55
N TYR A 339 -5.57 3.08 -18.15
CA TYR A 339 -6.35 4.01 -18.96
C TYR A 339 -5.63 5.34 -19.18
N ARG A 340 -4.98 5.90 -18.14
CA ARG A 340 -4.16 7.11 -18.25
C ARG A 340 -2.97 6.95 -19.20
N LEU A 341 -2.44 5.74 -19.33
CA LEU A 341 -1.38 5.40 -20.28
C LEU A 341 -1.91 5.16 -21.71
N GLY A 342 -3.22 5.29 -21.92
CA GLY A 342 -3.87 5.04 -23.22
C GLY A 342 -4.15 3.58 -23.50
N ASP A 343 -3.99 2.68 -22.52
CA ASP A 343 -4.38 1.28 -22.65
C ASP A 343 -5.91 1.15 -22.52
N LYS A 344 -6.54 0.77 -23.62
CA LYS A 344 -8.00 0.61 -23.75
C LYS A 344 -8.38 -0.83 -24.08
N ASP A 345 -7.57 -1.81 -23.69
CA ASP A 345 -7.91 -3.21 -23.90
C ASP A 345 -9.25 -3.53 -23.21
N SER A 346 -10.27 -3.82 -24.02
CA SER A 346 -11.62 -4.16 -23.57
C SER A 346 -11.65 -5.37 -22.64
N ASP A 347 -10.65 -6.25 -22.70
CA ASP A 347 -10.58 -7.40 -21.80
C ASP A 347 -10.27 -6.98 -20.36
N HIS A 348 -9.54 -5.88 -20.16
CA HIS A 348 -9.26 -5.38 -18.81
C HIS A 348 -10.51 -4.82 -18.14
N LEU A 349 -11.47 -4.31 -18.91
CA LEU A 349 -12.74 -3.79 -18.38
C LEU A 349 -13.58 -4.84 -17.66
N TRP A 350 -13.32 -6.14 -17.86
CA TRP A 350 -13.94 -7.20 -17.07
C TRP A 350 -13.68 -7.07 -15.56
N TRP A 351 -12.60 -6.42 -15.14
CA TRP A 351 -12.34 -6.13 -13.73
C TRP A 351 -13.24 -5.05 -13.12
N LEU A 352 -13.97 -4.27 -13.93
CA LEU A 352 -15.01 -3.35 -13.44
C LEU A 352 -16.36 -4.06 -13.22
N VAL A 353 -16.49 -5.23 -13.83
CA VAL A 353 -17.72 -6.00 -13.91
C VAL A 353 -17.74 -7.09 -12.83
N LEU A 354 -16.59 -7.75 -12.64
CA LEU A 354 -16.33 -8.78 -11.62
C LEU A 354 -16.04 -8.16 -10.26
#